data_AF-A0A920UWK6-F1
#
_entry.id   AF-A0A920UWK6-F1
#
_cell.length_a   1.000
_cell.length_b   1.000
_cell.length_c   1.000
_cell.angle_alpha   90.00
_cell.angle_beta   90.00
_cell.angle_gamma   90.00
#
_symmetry.space_group_name_H-M   'P 1'
#
loop_
_entity.id
_entity.type
_entity.pdbx_description
1 polymer ?
#
loop_
_entity_poly.entity_id
_entity_poly.type
_entity_poly.pdbx_seq_one_letter_code
_entity_poly.pdbx_strand_id
1 'polypeptide(L)'
;MSSSKHRAGRHFLQIPGPSNVPDSILRAMSQAIVDHRGPDFPNLTFGILDQLKPIFNTSSPIIIYPSSGTGAWEAAIVNCLSSGDKVLAFETGWFATFWEKPYGSKTRYRSGMGRG
;
A
#
# COMPACT_ATOMS: atom_id res chain seq x y z
N MET A 1 9.14 -27.97 9.43
CA MET A 1 10.15 -27.18 10.17
C MET A 1 11.20 -26.72 9.18
N SER A 2 11.19 -25.46 8.77
CA SER A 2 12.20 -24.93 7.84
C SER A 2 13.54 -24.83 8.56
N SER A 3 14.57 -25.49 8.02
CA SER A 3 15.95 -25.37 8.49
C SER A 3 16.42 -23.93 8.25
N SER A 4 16.37 -23.10 9.28
CA SER A 4 16.96 -21.78 9.27
C SER A 4 18.47 -21.92 9.10
N LYS A 5 18.97 -21.80 7.87
CA LYS A 5 20.39 -21.60 7.59
C LYS A 5 20.77 -20.21 8.11
N HIS A 6 21.23 -20.14 9.36
CA HIS A 6 21.82 -18.91 9.89
C HIS A 6 22.99 -18.51 9.01
N ARG A 7 22.83 -17.39 8.29
CA ARG A 7 23.93 -16.70 7.61
C ARG A 7 24.49 -15.66 8.58
N ALA A 8 25.81 -15.66 8.75
CA ALA A 8 26.48 -14.64 9.54
C ALA A 8 26.32 -13.25 8.88
N GLY A 9 26.21 -12.20 9.70
CA GLY A 9 26.03 -10.81 9.26
C GLY A 9 24.56 -10.36 9.15
N ARG A 10 24.33 -9.09 8.78
CA ARG A 10 22.99 -8.55 8.52
C ARG A 10 22.49 -9.04 7.17
N HIS A 11 21.19 -9.37 7.08
CA HIS A 11 20.56 -9.67 5.80
C HIS A 11 20.50 -8.41 4.94
N PHE A 12 21.07 -8.45 3.74
CA PHE A 12 20.98 -7.37 2.77
C PHE A 12 19.77 -7.60 1.85
N LEU A 13 18.65 -6.94 2.16
CA LEU A 13 17.44 -7.01 1.35
C LEU A 13 17.51 -5.97 0.21
N GLN A 14 17.56 -6.43 -1.04
CA GLN A 14 17.69 -5.58 -2.25
C GLN A 14 16.61 -5.88 -3.31
N ILE A 15 15.46 -6.39 -2.89
CA ILE A 15 14.28 -6.52 -3.76
C ILE A 15 13.48 -5.20 -3.74
N PRO A 16 12.68 -4.89 -4.78
CA PRO A 16 11.84 -3.68 -4.83
C PRO A 16 10.60 -3.81 -3.93
N GLY A 17 10.81 -4.08 -2.65
CA GLY A 17 9.78 -4.26 -1.63
C GLY A 17 9.73 -5.68 -1.04
N PRO A 18 9.68 -5.82 0.30
CA PRO A 18 9.84 -4.76 1.31
C PRO A 18 11.27 -4.19 1.36
N SER A 19 11.45 -3.10 2.11
CA SER A 19 12.76 -2.45 2.34
C SER A 19 13.29 -2.72 3.75
N ASN A 20 14.58 -2.47 3.98
CA ASN A 20 15.16 -2.56 5.32
C ASN A 20 14.52 -1.52 6.25
N VAL A 21 14.12 -1.95 7.45
CA VAL A 21 13.50 -1.08 8.46
C VAL A 21 14.59 -0.53 9.39
N PRO A 22 14.69 0.79 9.62
CA PRO A 22 15.65 1.35 10.56
C PRO A 22 15.46 0.82 11.99
N ASP A 23 16.55 0.63 12.73
CA ASP A 23 16.53 0.06 14.09
C ASP A 23 15.64 0.88 15.06
N SER A 24 15.52 2.20 14.86
CA SER A 24 14.62 3.05 15.65
C SER A 24 13.14 2.71 15.45
N ILE A 25 12.75 2.39 14.21
CA ILE A 25 11.37 2.00 13.88
C ILE A 25 11.06 0.61 14.45
N LEU A 26 12.01 -0.33 14.36
CA LEU A 26 11.86 -1.64 14.99
C LEU A 26 11.64 -1.53 16.51
N ARG A 27 12.39 -0.64 17.19
CA ARG A 27 12.20 -0.35 18.63
C ARG A 27 10.87 0.33 18.94
N ALA A 28 10.36 1.17 18.05
CA ALA A 28 9.05 1.80 18.21
C ALA A 28 7.91 0.76 18.03
N MET A 29 8.06 -0.17 17.08
CA MET A 29 7.10 -1.26 16.87
C MET A 29 7.09 -2.30 17.99
N SER A 30 8.17 -2.42 18.76
CA SER A 30 8.27 -3.35 19.90
C SER A 30 7.69 -2.80 21.21
N GLN A 31 7.10 -1.60 21.19
CA GLN A 31 6.44 -1.03 22.37
C GLN A 31 5.15 -1.78 22.71
N ALA A 32 4.67 -1.61 23.95
CA ALA A 32 3.39 -2.16 24.36
C ALA A 32 2.24 -1.66 23.48
N ILE A 33 1.22 -2.51 23.28
CA ILE A 33 0.04 -2.17 22.49
C ILE A 33 -0.70 -1.01 23.16
N VAL A 34 -1.08 -0.02 22.36
CA VAL A 34 -1.90 1.12 22.79
C VAL A 34 -3.38 0.72 22.77
N ASP A 35 -4.13 1.09 23.82
CA ASP A 35 -5.59 0.95 23.81
C ASP A 35 -6.20 1.86 22.73
N HIS A 36 -6.78 1.25 21.70
CA HIS A 36 -7.44 1.96 20.60
C HIS A 36 -8.64 2.83 21.01
N ARG A 37 -9.22 2.61 22.20
CA ARG A 37 -10.30 3.44 22.77
C ARG A 37 -9.79 4.43 23.82
N GLY A 38 -8.52 4.34 24.20
CA GLY A 38 -7.87 5.26 25.11
C GLY A 38 -7.54 6.59 24.45
N PRO A 39 -7.24 7.64 25.24
CA PRO A 39 -6.96 8.98 24.73
C PRO A 39 -5.66 9.07 23.92
N ASP A 40 -4.71 8.16 24.13
CA ASP A 40 -3.41 8.19 23.44
C ASP A 40 -3.53 7.79 21.95
N PHE A 41 -4.46 6.91 21.61
CA PHE A 41 -4.66 6.44 20.24
C PHE A 41 -5.09 7.54 19.25
N PRO A 42 -6.14 8.36 19.52
CA PRO A 42 -6.50 9.45 18.63
C PRO A 42 -5.41 10.52 18.55
N ASN A 43 -4.72 10.83 19.66
CA ASN A 43 -3.61 11.79 19.66
C ASN A 43 -2.49 11.34 18.70
N LEU A 44 -2.09 10.06 18.79
CA LEU A 44 -1.12 9.47 17.88
C LEU A 44 -1.63 9.47 16.43
N THR A 45 -2.87 9.05 16.21
CA THR A 45 -3.44 8.86 14.87
C THR A 45 -3.57 10.20 14.14
N PHE A 46 -4.14 11.22 14.77
CA PHE A 46 -4.28 12.54 14.15
C PHE A 46 -2.93 13.20 13.88
N GLY A 47 -1.96 13.04 14.78
CA GLY A 47 -0.59 13.50 14.56
C GLY A 47 0.07 12.83 13.34
N ILE A 48 -0.18 11.54 13.11
CA ILE A 48 0.30 10.84 11.89
C ILE A 48 -0.41 11.37 10.65
N LEU A 49 -1.74 11.52 10.68
CA LEU A 49 -2.52 11.98 9.53
C LEU A 49 -2.08 13.38 9.05
N ASP A 50 -1.78 14.29 9.98
CA ASP A 50 -1.26 15.62 9.63
C ASP A 50 0.14 15.57 9.02
N GLN A 51 1.02 14.68 9.51
CA GLN A 51 2.36 14.50 8.96
C GLN A 51 2.35 13.82 7.58
N LEU A 52 1.30 13.07 7.23
CA LEU A 52 1.17 12.47 5.90
C LEU A 52 0.74 13.48 4.82
N LYS A 53 0.02 14.55 5.18
CA LYS A 53 -0.44 15.60 4.23
C LYS A 53 0.68 16.17 3.34
N PRO A 54 1.84 16.61 3.87
CA PRO A 54 2.94 17.08 3.03
C PRO A 54 3.56 15.98 2.17
N ILE A 55 3.54 14.72 2.61
CA ILE A 55 4.08 13.58 1.82
C ILE A 55 3.23 13.33 0.57
N PHE A 56 1.90 13.39 0.72
CA PHE A 56 0.96 13.27 -0.40
C PHE A 56 0.69 14.59 -1.12
N ASN A 57 1.28 15.70 -0.65
CA ASN A 57 1.05 17.06 -1.14
C ASN A 57 -0.45 17.39 -1.26
N THR A 58 -1.20 17.18 -0.18
CA THR A 58 -2.67 17.35 -0.18
C THR A 58 -3.19 18.00 1.10
N SER A 59 -4.29 18.74 0.98
CA SER A 59 -5.10 19.21 2.11
C SER A 59 -6.31 18.31 2.40
N SER A 60 -6.58 17.33 1.53
CA SER A 60 -7.73 16.42 1.66
C SER A 60 -7.54 15.44 2.83
N PRO A 61 -8.64 14.84 3.35
CA PRO A 61 -8.56 13.78 4.33
C PRO A 61 -7.69 12.61 3.87
N ILE A 62 -6.89 12.07 4.79
CA ILE A 62 -6.08 10.87 4.59
C ILE A 62 -6.67 9.75 5.43
N ILE A 63 -6.70 8.54 4.88
CA ILE A 63 -7.19 7.34 5.56
C ILE A 63 -6.07 6.30 5.61
N ILE A 64 -5.85 5.72 6.78
CA ILE A 64 -4.88 4.62 6.99
C ILE A 64 -5.67 3.33 7.10
N TYR A 65 -5.44 2.39 6.18
CA TYR A 65 -6.03 1.06 6.23
C TYR A 65 -5.06 0.06 6.87
N PRO A 66 -5.52 -0.83 7.77
CA PRO A 66 -4.71 -1.96 8.26
C PRO A 66 -4.63 -3.06 7.18
N SER A 67 -4.04 -2.73 6.03
CA SER A 67 -3.94 -3.59 4.86
C SER A 67 -2.61 -3.37 4.12
N SER A 68 -2.34 -4.21 3.13
CA SER A 68 -1.30 -3.92 2.13
C SER A 68 -1.82 -2.95 1.05
N GLY A 69 -0.98 -2.62 0.07
CA GLY A 69 -1.37 -1.80 -1.09
C GLY A 69 -2.56 -2.36 -1.88
N THR A 70 -2.72 -3.68 -1.95
CA THR A 70 -3.87 -4.32 -2.62
C THR A 70 -5.20 -4.00 -1.92
N GLY A 71 -5.21 -3.88 -0.58
CA GLY A 71 -6.40 -3.48 0.15
C GLY A 71 -6.76 -2.01 -0.07
N ALA A 72 -5.76 -1.13 -0.20
CA ALA A 72 -5.99 0.27 -0.55
C ALA A 72 -6.57 0.43 -1.97
N TRP A 73 -6.13 -0.41 -2.91
CA TRP A 73 -6.70 -0.51 -4.26
C TRP A 73 -8.17 -0.91 -4.25
N GLU A 74 -8.53 -1.91 -3.46
CA GLU A 74 -9.92 -2.34 -3.30
C GLU A 74 -10.76 -1.22 -2.68
N ALA A 75 -10.29 -0.61 -1.59
CA ALA A 75 -10.97 0.49 -0.92
C ALA A 75 -11.27 1.66 -1.88
N ALA A 76 -10.32 2.03 -2.75
CA ALA A 76 -10.53 3.09 -3.73
C ALA A 76 -11.65 2.75 -4.74
N ILE A 77 -11.75 1.50 -5.18
CA ILE A 77 -12.75 1.09 -6.18
C ILE A 77 -14.13 0.98 -5.54
N VAL A 78 -14.26 0.25 -4.43
CA VAL A 78 -15.58 -0.05 -3.85
C VAL A 78 -16.26 1.18 -3.23
N ASN A 79 -15.50 2.22 -2.88
CA ASN A 79 -16.06 3.47 -2.34
C ASN A 79 -16.35 4.52 -3.43
N CYS A 80 -15.76 4.42 -4.61
CA CYS A 80 -15.86 5.46 -5.65
C CYS A 80 -16.60 5.02 -6.91
N LEU A 81 -16.82 3.71 -7.12
CA LEU A 81 -17.41 3.15 -8.33
C LEU A 81 -18.58 2.22 -8.02
N SER A 82 -19.51 2.16 -8.96
CA SER A 82 -20.64 1.23 -8.97
C SER A 82 -20.50 0.19 -10.07
N SER A 83 -21.21 -0.94 -9.91
CA SER A 83 -21.27 -1.95 -10.96
C SER A 83 -21.80 -1.35 -12.26
N GLY A 84 -21.06 -1.54 -13.36
CA GLY A 84 -21.39 -0.99 -14.67
C GLY A 84 -20.65 0.30 -15.04
N ASP A 85 -19.98 0.95 -14.08
CA ASP A 85 -19.14 2.13 -14.37
C ASP A 85 -18.00 1.77 -15.33
N LYS A 86 -17.72 2.69 -16.25
CA LYS A 86 -16.61 2.54 -17.20
C LYS A 86 -15.36 3.16 -16.61
N VAL A 87 -14.30 2.36 -16.49
CA VAL A 87 -12.99 2.78 -16.00
C VAL A 87 -11.96 2.67 -17.12
N LEU A 88 -11.16 3.71 -17.30
CA LEU A 88 -9.97 3.67 -18.15
C LEU A 88 -8.77 3.22 -17.31
N ALA A 89 -8.16 2.10 -17.67
CA ALA A 89 -6.95 1.59 -17.04
C ALA A 89 -5.81 1.50 -18.07
N PHE A 90 -4.59 1.83 -17.63
CA PHE A 90 -3.38 1.70 -18.44
C PHE A 90 -2.61 0.46 -18.02
N GLU A 91 -2.54 -0.54 -18.89
CA GLU A 91 -1.78 -1.75 -18.66
C GLU A 91 -0.32 -1.53 -19.05
N THR A 92 0.55 -1.34 -18.06
CA THR A 92 1.98 -1.05 -18.26
C THR A 92 2.89 -2.08 -17.58
N GLY A 93 2.37 -3.25 -17.21
CA GLY A 93 3.12 -4.26 -16.49
C GLY A 93 2.32 -4.96 -15.38
N TRP A 94 3.05 -5.75 -14.58
CA TRP A 94 2.45 -6.72 -13.67
C TRP A 94 1.51 -6.10 -12.63
N PHE A 95 1.90 -5.02 -11.97
CA PHE A 95 1.06 -4.35 -10.96
C PHE A 95 -0.20 -3.73 -11.56
N ALA A 96 -0.10 -3.09 -12.72
CA ALA A 96 -1.25 -2.51 -13.42
C ALA A 96 -2.24 -3.61 -13.85
N THR A 97 -1.73 -4.69 -14.46
CA THR A 97 -2.53 -5.86 -14.82
C THR A 97 -3.21 -6.48 -13.60
N PHE A 98 -2.49 -6.58 -12.48
CA PHE A 98 -2.99 -7.19 -11.25
C PHE A 98 -4.10 -6.35 -10.61
N TRP A 99 -4.00 -5.02 -10.66
CA TRP A 99 -5.04 -4.12 -10.17
C TRP A 99 -6.29 -4.10 -11.07
N GLU A 100 -6.12 -4.12 -12.39
CA GLU A 100 -7.23 -4.08 -13.37
C GLU A 100 -8.11 -5.34 -13.31
N LYS A 101 -7.47 -6.53 -13.28
CA LYS A 101 -8.12 -7.82 -13.56
C LYS A 101 -9.37 -8.13 -12.71
N PRO A 102 -9.38 -7.92 -11.38
CA PRO A 102 -10.53 -8.29 -10.55
C PRO A 102 -11.81 -7.50 -10.87
N TYR A 103 -11.69 -6.31 -11.48
CA TYR A 103 -12.79 -5.35 -11.61
C TYR A 103 -13.32 -5.20 -13.05
N GLY A 104 -12.79 -5.99 -13.99
CA GLY A 104 -13.42 -6.21 -15.30
C GLY A 104 -13.56 -4.96 -16.19
N SER A 105 -12.53 -4.12 -16.29
CA SER A 105 -12.56 -2.98 -17.21
C SER A 105 -12.71 -3.45 -18.66
N LYS A 106 -13.84 -3.13 -19.29
CA LYS A 106 -14.19 -3.53 -20.66
C LYS A 106 -13.47 -2.71 -21.75
N THR A 107 -12.69 -1.69 -21.41
CA THR A 107 -12.01 -0.83 -22.38
C THR A 107 -10.50 -0.83 -22.12
N ARG A 108 -9.80 -1.77 -22.76
CA ARG A 108 -8.34 -1.81 -22.76
C ARG A 108 -7.80 -0.88 -23.82
N TYR A 109 -7.03 0.11 -23.41
CA TYR A 109 -6.18 0.85 -24.33
C TYR A 109 -4.89 0.05 -24.55
N ARG A 110 -4.79 -0.69 -25.66
CA ARG A 110 -3.51 -1.23 -26.14
C ARG A 110 -2.83 -0.16 -26.97
N SER A 111 -1.74 0.40 -26.45
CA SER A 111 -0.78 1.14 -27.30
C SER A 111 -0.33 0.18 -28.40
N GLY A 112 -0.70 0.48 -29.65
CA GLY A 112 -0.28 -0.28 -30.82
C GLY A 112 1.22 -0.15 -31.04
N MET A 113 2.02 -0.94 -30.35
CA MET A 113 3.39 -1.21 -30.75
C MET A 113 3.38 -2.48 -31.58
N GLY A 114 3.06 -2.31 -32.86
CA GLY A 114 3.28 -3.32 -33.88
C GLY A 114 4.76 -3.68 -33.88
N ARG A 115 5.05 -4.96 -33.65
CA ARG A 115 6.34 -5.54 -34.04
C ARG A 115 6.33 -5.60 -35.57
N GLY A 116 7.00 -4.65 -36.21
CA GLY A 116 7.69 -4.92 -37.47
C GLY A 116 8.99 -5.67 -37.20
#